data_AF-A0A368F5D9-F1
#
_entry.id   AF-A0A368F5D9-F1
#
_cell.length_a   1.000
_cell.length_b   1.000
_cell.length_c   1.000
_cell.angle_alpha   90.00
_cell.angle_beta   90.00
_cell.angle_gamma   90.00
#
_symmetry.space_group_name_H-M   'P 1'
#
loop_
_entity.id
_entity.type
_entity.pdbx_description
1 polymer ?
#
loop_
_entity_poly.entity_id
_entity_poly.type
_entity_poly.pdbx_seq_one_letter_code
_entity_poly.pdbx_strand_id
1 'polypeptide(L)'
;MKAKAGYRGGPKMNISLMSAYEFPEQLNVMITSCNKYGDEIYCRYFDKSMREVGEPFKSVVFPAYTVHCLRRDGVQFMSLSDTPTGEYEYPVPITDRTQPEPTHFFSVCLAPMYGTEPKWLLLAELVEHYKLQGATYFYIYFKYIDEYSRLLVDDYVRTGEAEAIVLHDRFQRVDDFWQPLELQAQIFFETVAEWMPTWRYHNTSHVGPPGHTAKCIVDPKK
;
A
#
# COMPACT_ATOMS: atom_id res chain seq x y z
N MET A 1 20.56 -15.11 19.58
CA MET A 1 20.61 -14.19 18.42
C MET A 1 19.18 -13.81 18.07
N LYS A 2 18.77 -12.55 18.27
CA LYS A 2 17.41 -12.11 17.96
C LYS A 2 17.23 -12.10 16.43
N ALA A 3 16.26 -12.86 15.92
CA ALA A 3 15.87 -12.78 14.52
C ALA A 3 15.47 -11.34 14.21
N LYS A 4 16.08 -10.72 13.18
CA LYS A 4 15.72 -9.37 12.75
C LYS A 4 14.31 -9.44 12.13
N ALA A 5 13.30 -8.95 12.86
CA ALA A 5 11.93 -8.85 12.35
C ALA A 5 11.93 -8.13 10.98
N GLY A 6 11.30 -8.72 9.97
CA GLY A 6 11.27 -8.19 8.60
C GLY A 6 12.35 -8.73 7.64
N TYR A 7 13.41 -9.39 8.14
CA TYR A 7 14.42 -10.02 7.30
C TYR A 7 13.94 -11.39 6.81
N ARG A 8 13.59 -11.51 5.52
CA ARG A 8 13.11 -12.79 4.95
C ARG A 8 14.21 -13.70 4.41
N GLY A 9 15.46 -13.25 4.36
CA GLY A 9 16.57 -14.00 3.77
C GLY A 9 16.39 -14.20 2.26
N GLY A 10 17.51 -14.26 1.52
CA GLY A 10 17.51 -14.43 0.07
C GLY A 10 18.10 -13.22 -0.68
N PRO A 11 18.20 -13.31 -2.02
CA PRO A 11 18.79 -12.26 -2.83
C PRO A 11 17.96 -10.96 -2.73
N LYS A 12 18.66 -9.82 -2.71
CA LYS A 12 18.05 -8.49 -2.75
C LYS A 12 17.48 -8.25 -4.15
N MET A 13 16.21 -7.84 -4.22
CA MET A 13 15.56 -7.54 -5.50
C MET A 13 15.83 -6.10 -5.93
N ASN A 14 15.72 -5.77 -7.21
CA ASN A 14 15.75 -4.37 -7.64
C ASN A 14 14.55 -3.61 -7.06
N ILE A 15 14.67 -2.28 -6.97
CA ILE A 15 13.59 -1.40 -6.50
C ILE A 15 12.41 -1.47 -7.47
N SER A 16 11.19 -1.57 -6.94
CA SER A 16 9.95 -1.52 -7.72
C SER A 16 8.87 -0.72 -6.99
N LEU A 17 8.35 0.28 -7.71
CA LEU A 17 7.31 1.25 -7.37
C LEU A 17 5.95 0.61 -7.09
N MET A 18 5.28 0.89 -5.96
CA MET A 18 3.83 0.65 -5.84
C MET A 18 3.03 1.96 -5.79
N SER A 19 3.28 2.80 -4.80
CA SER A 19 2.55 4.05 -4.59
C SER A 19 3.31 5.01 -3.68
N ALA A 20 2.94 6.29 -3.69
CA ALA A 20 3.47 7.32 -2.80
C ALA A 20 2.34 8.16 -2.20
N TYR A 21 2.42 8.43 -0.89
CA TYR A 21 1.40 9.16 -0.14
C TYR A 21 2.02 10.30 0.67
N GLU A 22 1.45 11.48 0.58
CA GLU A 22 1.89 12.65 1.34
C GLU A 22 1.08 12.81 2.62
N PHE A 23 1.76 12.76 3.76
CA PHE A 23 1.21 13.08 5.07
C PHE A 23 1.80 14.40 5.58
N PRO A 24 1.17 15.06 6.57
CA PRO A 24 1.64 16.35 7.08
C PRO A 24 3.11 16.32 7.54
N GLU A 25 3.56 15.19 8.10
CA GLU A 25 4.90 15.03 8.65
C GLU A 25 5.91 14.49 7.61
N GLN A 26 5.49 13.68 6.65
CA GLN A 26 6.38 12.95 5.75
C GLN A 26 5.68 12.37 4.50
N LEU A 27 6.48 11.95 3.53
CA LEU A 27 6.05 11.17 2.38
C LEU A 27 6.30 9.68 2.63
N ASN A 28 5.29 8.84 2.42
CA ASN A 28 5.40 7.39 2.52
C ASN A 28 5.40 6.78 1.13
N VAL A 29 6.50 6.16 0.74
CA VAL A 29 6.64 5.45 -0.53
C VAL A 29 6.58 3.94 -0.27
N MET A 30 5.68 3.25 -0.96
CA MET A 30 5.52 1.81 -0.87
C MET A 30 6.23 1.11 -2.03
N ILE A 31 6.93 0.02 -1.72
CA ILE A 31 7.69 -0.76 -2.70
C ILE A 31 7.20 -2.21 -2.79
N THR A 32 7.29 -2.80 -3.99
CA THR A 32 7.09 -4.23 -4.21
C THR A 32 8.41 -5.01 -4.26
N SER A 33 9.50 -4.49 -3.69
CA SER A 33 10.78 -5.23 -3.62
C SER A 33 10.88 -6.08 -2.35
N CYS A 34 11.17 -7.37 -2.47
CA CYS A 34 11.48 -8.20 -1.29
C CYS A 34 12.92 -8.02 -0.83
N ASN A 35 13.18 -8.37 0.44
CA ASN A 35 14.51 -8.43 1.04
C ASN A 35 15.27 -7.08 1.06
N LYS A 36 14.54 -5.96 0.96
CA LYS A 36 15.09 -4.61 1.06
C LYS A 36 15.01 -4.03 2.48
N TYR A 37 14.43 -4.75 3.44
CA TYR A 37 14.27 -4.26 4.82
C TYR A 37 15.63 -3.86 5.43
N GLY A 38 15.70 -2.63 5.95
CA GLY A 38 16.92 -2.06 6.52
C GLY A 38 17.94 -1.56 5.50
N ASP A 39 17.64 -1.63 4.20
CA ASP A 39 18.53 -1.09 3.18
C ASP A 39 18.45 0.44 3.16
N GLU A 40 19.62 1.06 3.01
CA GLU A 40 19.72 2.48 2.72
C GLU A 40 19.30 2.73 1.27
N ILE A 41 18.44 3.71 1.07
CA ILE A 41 17.89 4.09 -0.23
C ILE A 41 17.71 5.59 -0.30
N TYR A 42 17.56 6.11 -1.51
CA TYR A 42 17.51 7.55 -1.76
C TYR A 42 16.19 7.92 -2.42
N CYS A 43 15.45 8.82 -1.77
CA CYS A 43 14.23 9.39 -2.32
C CYS A 43 14.56 10.43 -3.38
N ARG A 44 14.01 10.24 -4.58
CA ARG A 44 14.15 11.11 -5.75
C ARG A 44 12.81 11.80 -6.00
N TYR A 45 12.84 13.11 -6.21
CA TYR A 45 11.63 13.95 -6.28
C TYR A 45 11.51 14.55 -7.66
N PHE A 46 10.30 14.60 -8.22
CA PHE A 46 10.06 15.10 -9.56
C PHE A 46 8.89 16.07 -9.63
N ASP A 47 9.05 17.13 -10.44
CA ASP A 47 8.00 18.10 -10.72
C ASP A 47 6.96 17.54 -11.71
N LYS A 48 5.93 18.34 -12.00
CA LYS A 48 4.88 18.03 -12.99
C LYS A 48 5.39 17.76 -14.40
N SER A 49 6.61 18.19 -14.72
CA SER A 49 7.27 18.02 -16.00
C SER A 49 8.27 16.85 -15.98
N MET A 50 8.22 16.00 -14.94
CA MET A 50 9.12 14.87 -14.73
C MET A 50 10.59 15.26 -14.63
N ARG A 51 10.88 16.49 -14.17
CA ARG A 51 12.25 16.95 -13.90
C ARG A 51 12.56 16.76 -12.43
N GLU A 52 13.77 16.28 -12.17
CA GLU A 52 14.22 16.03 -10.81
C GLU A 52 14.38 17.34 -10.02
N VAL A 53 13.91 17.34 -8.77
CA VAL A 53 13.86 18.53 -7.90
C VAL A 53 14.71 18.33 -6.65
N GLY A 54 15.78 19.11 -6.57
CA GLY A 54 16.68 19.16 -5.42
C GLY A 54 17.50 17.89 -5.23
N GLU A 55 18.18 17.80 -4.09
CA GLU A 55 19.09 16.68 -3.81
C GLU A 55 18.34 15.41 -3.37
N PRO A 56 18.84 14.21 -3.68
CA PRO A 56 18.28 12.96 -3.17
C PRO A 56 18.26 12.93 -1.63
N PHE A 57 17.16 12.47 -1.02
CA PHE A 57 17.06 12.34 0.43
C PHE A 57 17.39 10.91 0.87
N LYS A 58 18.39 10.74 1.73
CA LYS A 58 18.76 9.43 2.26
C LYS A 58 17.70 8.95 3.27
N SER A 59 17.19 7.75 3.05
CA SER A 59 16.24 7.06 3.92
C SER A 59 16.62 5.58 4.07
N VAL A 60 15.81 4.85 4.83
CA VAL A 60 15.95 3.42 5.08
C VAL A 60 14.59 2.78 4.80
N VAL A 61 14.60 1.58 4.22
CA VAL A 61 13.37 0.78 4.09
C VAL A 61 12.97 0.26 5.48
N PHE A 62 12.06 1.00 6.11
CA PHE A 62 11.47 0.65 7.39
C PHE A 62 10.11 1.36 7.53
N PRO A 63 9.04 0.66 7.97
CA PRO A 63 8.95 -0.80 8.15
C PRO A 63 9.09 -1.55 6.80
N ALA A 64 9.01 -2.88 6.81
CA ALA A 64 9.16 -3.66 5.57
C ALA A 64 8.21 -3.13 4.48
N TYR A 65 8.76 -2.96 3.27
CA TYR A 65 8.07 -2.45 2.06
C TYR A 65 7.66 -0.97 2.09
N THR A 66 8.11 -0.20 3.09
CA THR A 66 7.81 1.24 3.17
C THR A 66 9.08 2.05 3.36
N VAL A 67 9.06 3.25 2.80
CA VAL A 67 10.16 4.22 2.83
C VAL A 67 9.59 5.56 3.24
N HIS A 68 10.19 6.16 4.25
CA HIS A 68 9.80 7.47 4.73
C HIS A 68 10.72 8.54 4.15
N CYS A 69 10.15 9.48 3.42
CA CYS A 69 10.86 10.53 2.70
C CYS A 69 10.44 11.91 3.21
N LEU A 70 11.30 12.91 3.03
CA LEU A 70 11.02 14.28 3.43
C LEU A 70 10.05 14.95 2.46
N ARG A 71 9.07 15.67 3.00
CA ARG A 71 8.12 16.48 2.22
C ARG A 71 8.81 17.64 1.48
N ARG A 72 8.40 17.92 0.25
CA ARG A 72 8.93 19.01 -0.57
C ARG A 72 7.84 19.71 -1.38
N ASP A 73 7.83 21.03 -1.32
CA ASP A 73 6.89 21.84 -2.07
C ASP A 73 7.15 21.76 -3.59
N GLY A 74 6.07 21.66 -4.37
CA GLY A 74 6.13 21.65 -5.84
C GLY A 74 6.49 20.30 -6.48
N VAL A 75 6.62 19.24 -5.68
CA VAL A 75 6.83 17.87 -6.15
C VAL A 75 5.47 17.20 -6.41
N GLN A 76 5.36 16.48 -7.53
CA GLN A 76 4.14 15.70 -7.86
C GLN A 76 4.41 14.21 -8.05
N PHE A 77 5.67 13.82 -8.28
CA PHE A 77 6.05 12.44 -8.48
C PHE A 77 7.28 12.09 -7.65
N MET A 78 7.40 10.83 -7.28
CA MET A 78 8.55 10.30 -6.54
C MET A 78 9.09 9.02 -7.14
N SER A 79 10.39 8.83 -6.99
CA SER A 79 11.04 7.56 -7.20
C SER A 79 12.05 7.27 -6.10
N LEU A 80 12.64 6.07 -6.14
CA LEU A 80 13.69 5.64 -5.24
C LEU A 80 14.88 5.10 -6.05
N SER A 81 16.08 5.26 -5.50
CA SER A 81 17.31 4.68 -6.03
C SER A 81 18.18 4.08 -4.92
N ASP A 82 19.01 3.10 -5.26
CA ASP A 82 19.93 2.46 -4.30
C ASP A 82 21.13 3.36 -3.95
N THR A 83 21.47 4.31 -4.83
CA THR A 83 22.53 5.32 -4.60
C THR A 83 22.02 6.72 -4.92
N PRO A 84 22.68 7.80 -4.46
CA PRO A 84 22.21 9.17 -4.68
C PRO A 84 22.07 9.52 -6.16
N THR A 85 23.02 9.09 -6.99
CA THR A 85 23.05 9.39 -8.44
C THR A 85 22.80 8.16 -9.29
N GLY A 86 22.27 7.09 -8.70
CA GLY A 86 22.01 5.83 -9.38
C GLY A 86 20.79 5.87 -10.29
N GLU A 87 20.58 4.75 -10.97
CA GLU A 87 19.33 4.48 -11.67
C GLU A 87 18.16 4.48 -10.69
N TYR A 88 17.03 5.01 -11.17
CA TYR A 88 15.79 5.12 -10.43
C TYR A 88 14.66 4.46 -11.22
N GLU A 89 13.63 4.02 -10.51
CA GLU A 89 12.44 3.42 -11.09
C GLU A 89 11.51 4.49 -11.71
N TYR A 90 10.63 4.13 -12.64
CA TYR A 90 9.70 5.14 -13.19
C TYR A 90 8.92 5.84 -12.07
N PRO A 91 8.92 7.18 -11.99
CA PRO A 91 8.30 7.89 -10.87
C PRO A 91 6.80 7.62 -10.75
N VAL A 92 6.35 7.39 -9.51
CA VAL A 92 4.93 7.23 -9.17
C VAL A 92 4.33 8.57 -8.74
N PRO A 93 3.05 8.85 -9.05
CA PRO A 93 2.39 10.05 -8.59
C PRO A 93 2.25 10.04 -7.06
N ILE A 94 2.36 11.22 -6.46
CA ILE A 94 2.10 11.44 -5.04
C ILE A 94 0.61 11.69 -4.84
N THR A 95 -0.01 10.89 -3.97
CA THR A 95 -1.39 11.12 -3.53
C THR A 95 -1.37 11.96 -2.25
N ASP A 96 -1.97 13.15 -2.30
CA ASP A 96 -2.10 14.05 -1.15
C ASP A 96 -3.07 13.48 -0.11
N ARG A 97 -2.55 13.22 1.09
CA ARG A 97 -3.30 12.79 2.29
C ARG A 97 -3.07 13.75 3.47
N THR A 98 -2.70 15.00 3.19
CA THR A 98 -2.49 16.03 4.20
C THR A 98 -3.79 16.66 4.71
N GLN A 99 -4.92 16.33 4.09
CA GLN A 99 -6.23 16.87 4.45
C GLN A 99 -6.58 16.55 5.91
N PRO A 100 -7.05 17.54 6.70
CA PRO A 100 -7.35 17.35 8.11
C PRO A 100 -8.59 16.49 8.33
N GLU A 101 -9.56 16.57 7.41
CA GLU A 101 -10.73 15.71 7.41
C GLU A 101 -10.56 14.61 6.35
N PRO A 102 -10.79 13.34 6.72
CA PRO A 102 -10.77 12.22 5.79
C PRO A 102 -11.93 12.33 4.80
N THR A 103 -11.68 12.03 3.53
CA THR A 103 -12.73 11.99 2.50
C THR A 103 -13.80 10.93 2.80
N HIS A 104 -13.39 9.83 3.44
CA HIS A 104 -14.27 8.72 3.81
C HIS A 104 -14.08 8.38 5.29
N PHE A 105 -15.16 8.51 6.08
CA PHE A 105 -15.14 8.29 7.52
C PHE A 105 -15.06 6.81 7.90
N PHE A 106 -15.62 5.93 7.08
CA PHE A 106 -15.53 4.49 7.29
C PHE A 106 -15.27 3.85 5.93
N SER A 107 -14.07 3.28 5.78
CA SER A 107 -13.68 2.56 4.57
C SER A 107 -13.23 1.14 4.90
N VAL A 108 -13.42 0.25 3.92
CA VAL A 108 -13.14 -1.19 4.04
C VAL A 108 -12.14 -1.59 2.98
N CYS A 109 -11.04 -2.21 3.39
CA CYS A 109 -10.08 -2.83 2.48
C CYS A 109 -10.26 -4.36 2.48
N LEU A 110 -10.19 -4.93 1.29
CA LEU A 110 -10.28 -6.37 1.07
C LEU A 110 -8.89 -6.98 0.91
N ALA A 111 -8.60 -8.09 1.62
CA ALA A 111 -7.43 -8.90 1.29
C ALA A 111 -7.41 -9.18 -0.22
N PRO A 112 -6.21 -9.29 -0.83
CA PRO A 112 -6.16 -9.27 -2.26
C PRO A 112 -6.71 -10.56 -2.81
N MET A 113 -7.49 -10.42 -3.87
CA MET A 113 -8.10 -11.55 -4.56
C MET A 113 -7.14 -12.10 -5.62
N TYR A 114 -7.13 -13.42 -5.71
CA TYR A 114 -6.37 -14.18 -6.70
C TYR A 114 -7.29 -15.19 -7.38
N GLY A 115 -6.76 -15.89 -8.38
CA GLY A 115 -7.51 -16.93 -9.10
C GLY A 115 -8.47 -16.38 -10.15
N THR A 116 -9.13 -17.29 -10.85
CA THR A 116 -10.06 -17.01 -11.97
C THR A 116 -11.47 -17.46 -11.68
N GLU A 117 -11.71 -18.03 -10.51
CA GLU A 117 -13.03 -18.40 -10.04
C GLU A 117 -13.92 -17.16 -9.84
N PRO A 118 -15.20 -17.24 -10.23
CA PRO A 118 -16.14 -16.14 -10.05
C PRO A 118 -16.29 -15.73 -8.59
N LYS A 119 -16.10 -14.43 -8.31
CA LYS A 119 -16.21 -13.84 -6.95
C LYS A 119 -17.31 -12.80 -6.83
N TRP A 120 -18.00 -12.47 -7.92
CA TRP A 120 -18.98 -11.39 -7.99
C TRP A 120 -20.06 -11.45 -6.90
N LEU A 121 -20.55 -12.65 -6.56
CA LEU A 121 -21.60 -12.80 -5.55
C LEU A 121 -21.07 -12.45 -4.15
N LEU A 122 -19.87 -12.95 -3.81
CA LEU A 122 -19.20 -12.66 -2.54
C LEU A 122 -18.83 -11.18 -2.44
N LEU A 123 -18.39 -10.57 -3.56
CA LEU A 123 -18.08 -9.14 -3.63
C LEU A 123 -19.32 -8.28 -3.41
N ALA A 124 -20.42 -8.59 -4.10
CA ALA A 124 -21.67 -7.86 -3.94
C ALA A 124 -22.22 -7.99 -2.51
N GLU A 125 -22.23 -9.19 -1.96
CA GLU A 125 -22.68 -9.42 -0.57
C GLU A 125 -21.85 -8.62 0.42
N LEU A 126 -20.53 -8.63 0.28
CA LEU A 126 -19.64 -7.90 1.18
C LEU A 126 -19.85 -6.39 1.09
N VAL A 127 -19.81 -5.83 -0.12
CA VAL A 127 -19.92 -4.38 -0.34
C VAL A 127 -21.26 -3.88 0.21
N GLU A 128 -22.36 -4.52 -0.17
CA GLU A 128 -23.69 -4.11 0.29
C GLU A 128 -23.89 -4.31 1.79
N HIS A 129 -23.33 -5.38 2.38
CA HIS A 129 -23.36 -5.60 3.82
C HIS A 129 -22.66 -4.47 4.60
N TYR A 130 -21.46 -4.07 4.19
CA TYR A 130 -20.73 -3.01 4.87
C TYR A 130 -21.32 -1.62 4.62
N LYS A 131 -21.93 -1.38 3.44
CA LYS A 131 -22.71 -0.16 3.19
C LYS A 131 -23.85 -0.01 4.19
N LEU A 132 -24.57 -1.09 4.49
CA LEU A 132 -25.61 -1.09 5.54
C LEU A 132 -25.06 -0.79 6.94
N GLN A 133 -23.78 -1.07 7.19
CA GLN A 133 -23.08 -0.75 8.44
C GLN A 133 -22.48 0.68 8.44
N GLY A 134 -22.67 1.44 7.37
CA GLY A 134 -22.20 2.82 7.24
C GLY A 134 -20.85 2.96 6.52
N ALA A 135 -20.32 1.92 5.89
CA ALA A 135 -19.11 2.04 5.06
C ALA A 135 -19.41 2.93 3.85
N THR A 136 -18.49 3.85 3.59
CA THR A 136 -18.61 4.89 2.56
C THR A 136 -17.65 4.69 1.40
N TYR A 137 -16.67 3.79 1.54
CA TYR A 137 -15.67 3.55 0.50
C TYR A 137 -15.00 2.18 0.63
N PHE A 138 -14.60 1.62 -0.50
CA PHE A 138 -14.01 0.28 -0.57
C PHE A 138 -12.70 0.27 -1.34
N TYR A 139 -11.66 -0.34 -0.78
CA TYR A 139 -10.40 -0.61 -1.48
C TYR A 139 -10.36 -2.08 -1.88
N ILE A 140 -10.40 -2.33 -3.19
CA ILE A 140 -10.50 -3.67 -3.77
C ILE A 140 -9.19 -4.01 -4.45
N TYR A 141 -8.43 -4.94 -3.86
CA TYR A 141 -7.15 -5.40 -4.38
C TYR A 141 -7.31 -6.72 -5.14
N PHE A 142 -6.73 -6.82 -6.33
CA PHE A 142 -6.68 -8.10 -7.06
C PHE A 142 -5.47 -8.20 -7.97
N LYS A 143 -4.93 -9.42 -8.12
CA LYS A 143 -3.91 -9.74 -9.12
C LYS A 143 -4.55 -10.27 -10.40
N TYR A 144 -5.53 -11.15 -10.24
CA TYR A 144 -6.35 -11.71 -11.31
C TYR A 144 -7.80 -11.78 -10.83
N ILE A 145 -8.75 -11.55 -11.75
CA ILE A 145 -10.19 -11.57 -11.50
C ILE A 145 -10.88 -11.97 -12.80
N ASP A 146 -12.00 -12.68 -12.72
CA ASP A 146 -12.80 -13.01 -13.91
C ASP A 146 -13.49 -11.75 -14.47
N GLU A 147 -13.86 -11.83 -15.75
CA GLU A 147 -14.47 -10.71 -16.48
C GLU A 147 -15.75 -10.18 -15.82
N TYR A 148 -16.62 -11.07 -15.31
CA TYR A 148 -17.88 -10.65 -14.73
C TYR A 148 -17.68 -9.99 -13.36
N SER A 149 -16.84 -10.56 -12.50
CA SER A 149 -16.48 -9.90 -11.24
C SER A 149 -15.74 -8.58 -11.48
N ARG A 150 -14.96 -8.47 -12.57
CA ARG A 150 -14.32 -7.20 -12.96
C ARG A 150 -15.34 -6.13 -13.33
N LEU A 151 -16.35 -6.49 -14.13
CA LEU A 151 -17.45 -5.57 -14.49
C LEU A 151 -18.18 -5.04 -13.26
N LEU A 152 -18.44 -5.90 -12.27
CA LEU A 152 -19.05 -5.49 -11.01
C LEU A 152 -18.17 -4.50 -10.23
N VAL A 153 -16.87 -4.78 -10.10
CA VAL A 153 -15.92 -3.87 -9.45
C VAL A 153 -15.87 -2.53 -10.18
N ASP A 154 -15.84 -2.55 -11.51
CA ASP A 154 -15.82 -1.33 -12.32
C ASP A 154 -17.08 -0.48 -12.16
N ASP A 155 -18.24 -1.10 -11.90
CA ASP A 155 -19.45 -0.36 -11.59
C ASP A 155 -19.34 0.40 -10.26
N TYR A 156 -18.83 -0.24 -9.20
CA TYR A 156 -18.57 0.43 -7.91
C TYR A 156 -17.48 1.52 -8.02
N VAL A 157 -16.48 1.32 -8.89
CA VAL A 157 -15.48 2.37 -9.17
C VAL A 157 -16.13 3.54 -9.90
N ARG A 158 -16.99 3.26 -10.88
CA ARG A 158 -17.70 4.28 -11.66
C ARG A 158 -18.66 5.11 -10.81
N THR A 159 -19.29 4.52 -9.80
CA THR A 159 -20.17 5.24 -8.85
C THR A 159 -19.39 6.02 -7.78
N GLY A 160 -18.07 5.86 -7.71
CA GLY A 160 -17.22 6.49 -6.70
C GLY A 160 -17.32 5.83 -5.33
N GLU A 161 -17.81 4.59 -5.27
CA GLU A 161 -17.94 3.82 -4.04
C GLU A 161 -16.69 2.97 -3.75
N ALA A 162 -15.88 2.68 -4.77
CA ALA A 162 -14.69 1.85 -4.62
C ALA A 162 -13.49 2.35 -5.43
N GLU A 163 -12.30 1.92 -5.01
CA GLU A 163 -11.06 2.00 -5.76
C GLU A 163 -10.60 0.58 -6.10
N ALA A 164 -10.23 0.35 -7.36
CA ALA A 164 -9.66 -0.91 -7.81
C ALA A 164 -8.13 -0.82 -7.89
N ILE A 165 -7.44 -1.60 -7.05
CA ILE A 165 -5.98 -1.68 -7.03
C ILE A 165 -5.52 -2.99 -7.67
N VAL A 166 -4.94 -2.86 -8.86
CA VAL A 166 -4.37 -4.01 -9.57
C VAL A 166 -2.97 -4.32 -9.02
N LEU A 167 -2.82 -5.50 -8.43
CA LEU A 167 -1.55 -5.99 -7.93
C LEU A 167 -0.73 -6.59 -9.06
N HIS A 168 0.03 -5.75 -9.74
CA HIS A 168 1.01 -6.21 -10.72
C HIS A 168 2.43 -6.01 -10.17
N ASP A 169 3.26 -7.05 -10.23
CA ASP A 169 4.68 -6.94 -9.87
C ASP A 169 5.54 -7.42 -11.02
N ARG A 170 6.63 -6.69 -11.24
CA ARG A 170 7.69 -7.02 -12.20
C ARG A 170 8.36 -8.36 -11.86
N PHE A 171 8.22 -8.81 -10.61
CA PHE A 171 8.84 -10.02 -10.09
C PHE A 171 7.92 -11.24 -10.01
N GLN A 172 6.68 -11.16 -10.54
CA GLN A 172 5.74 -12.28 -10.58
C GLN A 172 5.61 -13.07 -9.26
N ARG A 173 5.46 -12.34 -8.14
CA ARG A 173 5.33 -12.94 -6.81
C ARG A 173 4.22 -14.00 -6.76
N VAL A 174 4.46 -15.05 -5.97
CA VAL A 174 3.41 -16.02 -5.59
C VAL A 174 2.33 -15.27 -4.79
N ASP A 175 1.08 -15.66 -5.01
CA ASP A 175 -0.12 -14.92 -4.60
C ASP A 175 -0.14 -14.58 -3.09
N ASP A 176 0.19 -15.53 -2.21
CA ASP A 176 0.18 -15.28 -0.75
C ASP A 176 1.21 -14.24 -0.27
N PHE A 177 2.20 -13.86 -1.10
CA PHE A 177 3.20 -12.83 -0.75
C PHE A 177 2.71 -11.39 -0.96
N TRP A 178 1.47 -11.20 -1.40
CA TRP A 178 0.83 -9.90 -1.50
C TRP A 178 0.12 -9.48 -0.22
N GLN A 179 -0.42 -10.43 0.56
CA GLN A 179 -1.06 -10.15 1.85
C GLN A 179 -0.15 -9.36 2.82
N PRO A 180 1.17 -9.61 2.91
CA PRO A 180 2.07 -8.83 3.76
C PRO A 180 2.29 -7.38 3.30
N LEU A 181 2.09 -7.06 2.01
CA LEU A 181 2.20 -5.69 1.49
C LEU A 181 1.01 -4.84 1.94
N GLU A 182 -0.18 -5.43 1.95
CA GLU A 182 -1.41 -4.74 2.36
C GLU A 182 -1.49 -4.60 3.87
N LEU A 183 -1.22 -5.67 4.63
CA LEU A 183 -1.48 -5.65 6.06
C LEU A 183 -0.35 -5.02 6.87
N GLN A 184 0.90 -5.05 6.38
CA GLN A 184 2.10 -4.87 7.21
C GLN A 184 2.06 -5.67 8.54
N ALA A 185 1.15 -6.64 8.71
CA ALA A 185 0.72 -7.12 10.02
C ALA A 185 1.23 -8.51 10.37
N GLN A 186 1.68 -9.32 9.40
CA GLN A 186 1.89 -10.74 9.71
C GLN A 186 3.14 -11.03 10.57
N ILE A 187 4.04 -10.07 10.83
CA ILE A 187 5.27 -10.32 11.64
C ILE A 187 5.59 -9.22 12.69
N PHE A 188 4.76 -8.18 12.84
CA PHE A 188 5.21 -6.94 13.48
C PHE A 188 4.43 -6.47 14.72
N PHE A 189 3.71 -7.35 15.40
CA PHE A 189 2.83 -6.94 16.50
C PHE A 189 3.52 -6.20 17.67
N GLU A 190 4.82 -6.39 17.91
CA GLU A 190 5.49 -5.71 19.03
C GLU A 190 6.19 -4.39 18.66
N THR A 191 6.54 -4.15 17.40
CA THR A 191 7.32 -2.94 16.99
C THR A 191 6.57 -1.99 16.09
N VAL A 192 5.53 -2.43 15.36
CA VAL A 192 4.76 -1.54 14.49
C VAL A 192 3.80 -0.63 15.28
N ALA A 193 3.36 -1.05 16.46
CA ALA A 193 2.51 -0.26 17.35
C ALA A 193 3.19 1.04 17.86
N GLU A 194 4.52 1.10 17.86
CA GLU A 194 5.27 2.25 18.37
C GLU A 194 5.70 3.22 17.25
N TRP A 195 5.75 2.77 15.98
CA TRP A 195 6.48 3.49 14.91
C TRP A 195 5.67 3.83 13.65
N MET A 196 4.37 3.49 13.58
CA MET A 196 3.55 3.83 12.40
C MET A 196 2.76 5.14 12.57
N PRO A 197 3.05 6.20 11.78
CA PRO A 197 2.19 7.38 11.70
C PRO A 197 0.85 7.11 11.00
N THR A 198 0.68 5.95 10.37
CA THR A 198 -0.60 5.48 9.79
C THR A 198 -1.64 5.05 10.82
N TRP A 199 -1.33 5.11 12.13
CA TRP A 199 -2.27 4.89 13.22
C TRP A 199 -3.23 6.06 13.51
N ARG A 200 -3.54 6.90 12.50
CA ARG A 200 -4.86 7.57 12.49
C ARG A 200 -5.99 6.62 12.11
N TYR A 201 -5.69 5.35 11.83
CA TYR A 201 -6.67 4.33 11.48
C TYR A 201 -6.53 3.12 12.40
N HIS A 202 -7.49 2.91 13.29
CA HIS A 202 -7.56 1.68 14.07
C HIS A 202 -7.93 0.48 13.20
N ASN A 203 -6.97 -0.41 12.95
CA ASN A 203 -7.27 -1.73 12.40
C ASN A 203 -8.00 -2.57 13.47
N THR A 204 -9.33 -2.68 13.36
CA THR A 204 -10.16 -3.48 14.29
C THR A 204 -10.28 -4.95 13.90
N SER A 205 -9.51 -5.42 12.92
CA SER A 205 -9.58 -6.82 12.51
C SER A 205 -8.77 -7.73 13.43
N HIS A 206 -9.44 -8.75 13.95
CA HIS A 206 -8.77 -9.90 14.54
C HIS A 206 -8.01 -10.63 13.42
N VAL A 207 -6.70 -10.86 13.61
CA VAL A 207 -5.89 -11.63 12.66
C VAL A 207 -6.41 -13.06 12.66
N GLY A 208 -7.12 -13.43 11.59
CA GLY A 208 -7.53 -14.81 11.40
C GLY A 208 -6.32 -15.72 11.17
N PRO A 209 -6.44 -17.02 11.49
CA PRO A 209 -5.40 -18.00 11.21
C PRO A 209 -5.01 -18.03 9.71
N PRO A 210 -3.84 -18.59 9.35
CA PRO A 210 -3.41 -18.68 7.94
C PRO A 210 -4.54 -19.18 7.03
N GLY A 211 -4.85 -18.41 5.98
CA GLY A 211 -5.98 -18.67 5.07
C GLY A 211 -7.26 -17.86 5.33
N HIS A 212 -7.32 -17.06 6.42
CA HIS A 212 -8.40 -16.08 6.59
C HIS A 212 -8.17 -14.82 5.76
N THR A 213 -9.24 -14.35 5.09
CA THR A 213 -9.28 -13.02 4.46
C THR A 213 -9.12 -11.96 5.55
N ALA A 214 -7.93 -11.38 5.66
CA ALA A 214 -7.73 -10.20 6.49
C ALA A 214 -8.55 -9.04 5.89
N LYS A 215 -9.26 -8.31 6.73
CA LYS A 215 -10.00 -7.11 6.34
C LYS A 215 -9.39 -5.98 7.12
N CYS A 216 -9.04 -4.83 6.53
CA CYS A 216 -8.73 -3.67 7.36
C CYS A 216 -9.90 -2.68 7.31
N ILE A 217 -10.32 -2.26 8.51
CA ILE A 217 -11.30 -1.19 8.70
C ILE A 217 -10.48 0.05 9.01
N VAL A 218 -10.75 1.11 8.26
CA VAL A 218 -9.98 2.35 8.27
C VAL A 218 -10.91 3.41 8.87
N ASP A 219 -10.76 3.67 10.18
CA ASP A 219 -11.43 4.76 10.93
C ASP A 219 -10.45 5.92 11.19
N PRO A 220 -10.49 7.01 10.40
CA PRO A 220 -9.58 8.16 10.47
C PRO A 220 -9.68 9.03 11.74
N LYS A 221 -10.73 8.88 12.55
CA LYS A 221 -11.02 9.78 13.68
C LYS A 221 -10.73 9.17 15.05
N LYS A 222 -10.21 7.94 15.10
CA LYS A 222 -9.87 7.26 16.36
C LYS A 222 -8.45 6.74 16.37
#